data_AF-A0A5B1AVP4-F1
#
_entry.id   AF-A0A5B1AVP4-F1
#
_cell.length_a   1.000
_cell.length_b   1.000
_cell.length_c   1.000
_cell.angle_alpha   90.00
_cell.angle_beta   90.00
_cell.angle_gamma   90.00
#
_symmetry.space_group_name_H-M   'P 1'
#
loop_
_entity.id
_entity.type
_entity.pdbx_description
1 polymer ?
#
loop_
_entity_poly.entity_id
_entity_poly.type
_entity_poly.pdbx_seq_one_letter_code
_entity_poly.pdbx_strand_id
1 'polypeptide(L)'
;MQLQTDNTDQLIYENEILEFTVLGGIRLEGLDRMRITVKVQLQKSSRPPVRHNLDLYNDTQLEKFIRKCAEKLEIGTSVIAASLSELTEELEKYRLSRIKESEENLKPKIKQLNIAEKETAELFLKEENLLVKTNKLIGESGVIGEETNRLLMYLIFTSRKRQQPLHVISLGSSGTGKTHLQSSVGELMPEEERVSITTLSENAFYYFGKQELKHKVILIEDLDGAENALYPLRELQTKKRIVKTIASKNHKGETQTKYLVVEGPVCVAGCTTKEHIYEDNANRSFLLYLDESPAQDEKIMQYQRGISAGQINHYEETEVQEFLQNVQRILKPIKIINPYAKYLSLPLAVFKPRRTNNHYLQFIEAITFYYQYQREQNVDKKTGEIYIETTLEDIENANMLLKEVLLRKSDELTGSCRNYLENLKEYLKTNKKKQYTNREIRKALRINPSNQKRYNLQLITGYYIKKVKGKKATGYHYEVVSTTEYNQLQDQINSVLDKALEKLKKKK
;
A
#
# COMPACT_ATOMS: atom_id res chain seq x y z
N MET A 1 -41.57 -6.71 27.13
CA MET A 1 -41.85 -6.88 25.70
C MET A 1 -40.63 -6.37 24.96
N GLN A 2 -40.11 -7.12 23.99
CA GLN A 2 -38.89 -6.75 23.27
C GLN A 2 -39.12 -6.95 21.77
N LEU A 3 -38.55 -6.06 20.97
CA LEU A 3 -38.49 -6.22 19.52
C LEU A 3 -37.57 -7.39 19.19
N GLN A 4 -38.09 -8.40 18.49
CA GLN A 4 -37.31 -9.50 17.94
C GLN A 4 -36.61 -9.03 16.67
N THR A 5 -35.28 -9.18 16.62
CA THR A 5 -34.42 -8.62 15.57
C THR A 5 -33.60 -9.68 14.82
N ASP A 6 -34.02 -10.95 14.90
CA ASP A 6 -33.28 -12.09 14.32
C ASP A 6 -33.17 -12.00 12.79
N ASN A 7 -34.12 -11.31 12.14
CA ASN A 7 -34.11 -11.03 10.72
C ASN A 7 -34.24 -9.52 10.47
N THR A 8 -33.25 -8.93 9.78
CA THR A 8 -33.24 -7.50 9.45
C THR A 8 -34.38 -7.07 8.53
N ASP A 9 -34.90 -8.00 7.72
CA ASP A 9 -36.00 -7.77 6.79
C ASP A 9 -37.37 -7.99 7.44
N GLN A 10 -37.40 -8.49 8.68
CA GLN A 10 -38.62 -8.78 9.43
C GLN A 10 -38.43 -8.54 10.93
N LEU A 11 -38.91 -7.40 11.42
CA LEU A 11 -38.87 -7.06 12.84
C LEU A 11 -40.22 -7.37 13.48
N ILE A 12 -40.24 -8.07 14.60
CA ILE A 12 -41.48 -8.49 15.27
C ILE A 12 -41.54 -7.87 16.65
N TYR A 13 -42.59 -7.10 16.92
CA TYR A 13 -42.91 -6.59 18.25
C TYR A 13 -44.21 -7.21 18.74
N GLU A 14 -44.17 -7.80 19.92
CA GLU A 14 -45.30 -8.50 20.51
C GLU A 14 -45.60 -7.96 21.90
N ASN A 15 -46.87 -7.69 22.16
CA ASN A 15 -47.41 -7.46 23.50
C ASN A 15 -48.52 -8.47 23.82
N GLU A 16 -49.15 -8.35 24.98
CA GLU A 16 -50.16 -9.33 25.45
C GLU A 16 -51.36 -9.49 24.52
N ILE A 17 -51.60 -8.52 23.63
CA ILE A 17 -52.82 -8.42 22.83
C ILE A 17 -52.51 -8.48 21.32
N LEU A 18 -51.46 -7.77 20.88
CA LEU A 18 -51.14 -7.51 19.48
C LEU A 18 -49.72 -7.97 19.14
N GLU A 19 -49.58 -8.44 17.90
CA GLU A 19 -48.31 -8.67 17.23
C GLU A 19 -48.19 -7.70 16.05
N PHE A 20 -47.10 -6.96 16.02
CA PHE A 20 -46.70 -6.06 14.93
C PHE A 20 -45.50 -6.67 14.20
N THR A 21 -45.68 -7.01 12.92
CA THR A 21 -44.57 -7.39 12.03
C THR A 21 -44.23 -6.21 11.12
N VAL A 22 -43.02 -5.67 11.22
CA VAL A 22 -42.48 -4.70 10.26
C VAL A 22 -41.80 -5.46 9.12
N LEU A 23 -42.36 -5.32 7.92
CA LEU A 23 -41.92 -6.01 6.71
C LEU A 23 -40.96 -5.13 5.91
N GLY A 24 -39.81 -5.68 5.53
CA GLY A 24 -38.75 -4.99 4.78
C GLY A 24 -37.85 -4.09 5.63
N GLY A 25 -37.88 -4.26 6.96
CA GLY A 25 -37.06 -3.50 7.89
C GLY A 25 -37.38 -1.99 7.95
N ILE A 26 -36.43 -1.22 8.45
CA ILE A 26 -36.51 0.25 8.54
C ILE A 26 -35.31 0.90 7.84
N ARG A 27 -35.49 2.11 7.33
CA ARG A 27 -34.37 2.90 6.77
C ARG A 27 -33.53 3.48 7.90
N LEU A 28 -32.21 3.33 7.79
CA LEU A 28 -31.24 3.89 8.73
C LEU A 28 -30.90 5.36 8.45
N GLU A 29 -31.15 5.84 7.23
CA GLU A 29 -30.92 7.22 6.80
C GLU A 29 -32.18 8.09 6.87
N GLY A 30 -32.01 9.39 7.15
CA GLY A 30 -33.12 10.36 7.24
C GLY A 30 -33.89 10.21 8.55
N LEU A 31 -33.30 10.75 9.63
CA LEU A 31 -33.83 10.57 10.98
C LEU A 31 -35.19 11.26 11.23
N ASP A 32 -35.59 12.14 10.34
CA ASP A 32 -36.80 12.95 10.34
C ASP A 32 -38.09 12.18 9.98
N ARG A 33 -37.97 10.92 9.55
CA ARG A 33 -39.10 10.07 9.15
C ARG A 33 -38.93 8.61 9.58
N MET A 34 -40.04 7.90 9.75
CA MET A 34 -40.07 6.47 10.07
C MET A 34 -41.13 5.75 9.23
N ARG A 35 -40.83 5.59 7.93
CA ARG A 35 -41.68 4.88 6.99
C ARG A 35 -41.51 3.38 7.10
N ILE A 36 -42.61 2.68 7.37
CA ILE A 36 -42.64 1.24 7.55
C ILE A 36 -43.83 0.60 6.83
N THR A 37 -43.67 -0.66 6.43
CA THR A 37 -44.81 -1.51 6.09
C THR A 37 -45.09 -2.43 7.27
N VAL A 38 -46.22 -2.22 7.96
CA VAL A 38 -46.58 -2.95 9.17
C VAL A 38 -47.75 -3.90 8.92
N LYS A 39 -47.65 -5.10 9.49
CA LYS A 39 -48.73 -6.08 9.62
C LYS A 39 -49.10 -6.17 11.09
N VAL A 40 -50.37 -5.99 11.41
CA VAL A 40 -50.90 -6.01 12.78
C VAL A 40 -51.90 -7.15 12.92
N GLN A 41 -51.74 -7.98 13.93
CA GLN A 41 -52.64 -9.10 14.22
C GLN A 41 -52.84 -9.30 15.71
N LEU A 42 -53.94 -9.95 16.07
CA LEU A 42 -54.22 -10.40 17.43
C LEU A 42 -53.51 -11.72 17.70
N GLN A 43 -52.91 -11.87 18.89
CA GLN A 43 -52.18 -13.11 19.21
C GLN A 43 -53.08 -14.34 19.34
N LYS A 44 -54.34 -14.18 19.77
CA LYS A 44 -55.26 -15.29 20.10
C LYS A 44 -56.60 -15.22 19.33
N SER A 45 -56.59 -14.72 18.10
CA SER A 45 -57.82 -14.56 17.30
C SER A 45 -57.65 -15.02 15.85
N SER A 46 -58.75 -15.51 15.26
CA SER A 46 -58.84 -15.88 13.83
C SER A 46 -59.12 -14.69 12.90
N ARG A 47 -59.12 -13.46 13.42
CA ARG A 47 -59.33 -12.24 12.61
C ARG A 47 -58.18 -12.01 11.63
N PRO A 48 -58.47 -11.61 10.39
CA PRO A 48 -57.43 -11.38 9.39
C PRO A 48 -56.53 -10.20 9.79
N PRO A 49 -55.21 -10.30 9.56
CA PRO A 49 -54.27 -9.25 9.89
C PRO A 49 -54.48 -7.99 9.04
N VAL A 50 -54.24 -6.82 9.63
CA VAL A 50 -54.26 -5.54 8.91
C VAL A 50 -52.85 -5.22 8.42
N ARG A 51 -52.68 -4.96 7.12
CA ARG A 51 -51.41 -4.53 6.53
C ARG A 51 -51.51 -3.10 6.02
N HIS A 52 -50.52 -2.27 6.32
CA HIS A 52 -50.46 -0.92 5.79
C HIS A 52 -49.03 -0.37 5.71
N ASN A 53 -48.82 0.57 4.81
CA ASN A 53 -47.60 1.37 4.74
C ASN A 53 -47.93 2.74 5.34
N LEU A 54 -47.15 3.17 6.32
CA LEU A 54 -47.32 4.46 6.98
C LEU A 54 -45.98 5.02 7.45
N ASP A 55 -45.96 6.33 7.67
CA ASP A 55 -44.91 7.01 8.42
C ASP A 55 -45.32 7.15 9.89
N LEU A 56 -44.58 6.50 10.81
CA LEU A 56 -44.91 6.51 12.24
C LEU A 56 -44.81 7.92 12.87
N TYR A 57 -44.07 8.83 12.24
CA TYR A 57 -43.94 10.22 12.69
C TYR A 57 -45.01 11.16 12.09
N ASN A 58 -45.94 10.62 11.30
CA ASN A 58 -47.05 11.39 10.73
C ASN A 58 -48.35 11.10 11.47
N ASP A 59 -48.73 11.99 12.39
CA ASP A 59 -49.94 11.85 13.23
C ASP A 59 -51.22 11.60 12.42
N THR A 60 -51.38 12.27 11.28
CA THR A 60 -52.58 12.10 10.44
C THR A 60 -52.66 10.70 9.83
N GLN A 61 -51.52 10.11 9.44
CA GLN A 61 -51.48 8.72 8.96
C GLN A 61 -51.68 7.74 10.10
N LEU A 62 -51.05 8.00 11.25
CA LEU A 62 -51.15 7.16 12.45
C LEU A 62 -52.59 7.08 12.96
N GLU A 63 -53.30 8.20 13.10
CA GLU A 63 -54.69 8.23 13.52
C GLU A 63 -55.61 7.44 12.58
N LYS A 64 -55.45 7.62 11.26
CA LYS A 64 -56.23 6.87 10.26
C LYS A 64 -55.96 5.37 10.36
N PHE A 65 -54.71 4.99 10.59
CA PHE A 65 -54.32 3.60 10.75
C PHE A 65 -54.88 3.00 12.05
N ILE A 66 -54.80 3.72 13.17
CA ILE A 66 -55.36 3.31 14.46
C ILE A 66 -56.86 3.05 14.34
N ARG A 67 -57.63 3.96 13.72
CA ARG A 67 -59.07 3.78 13.51
C ARG A 67 -59.37 2.53 12.66
N LYS A 68 -58.62 2.34 11.57
CA LYS A 68 -58.76 1.18 10.68
C LYS A 68 -58.44 -0.14 11.39
N CYS A 69 -57.42 -0.17 12.25
CA CYS A 69 -57.09 -1.33 13.06
C CYS A 69 -58.14 -1.58 14.15
N ALA A 70 -58.63 -0.53 14.80
CA ALA A 70 -59.66 -0.61 15.82
C ALA A 70 -60.97 -1.21 15.27
N GLU A 71 -61.40 -0.78 14.09
CA GLU A 71 -62.59 -1.30 13.41
C GLU A 71 -62.41 -2.77 13.00
N LYS A 72 -61.27 -3.13 12.39
CA LYS A 72 -61.06 -4.49 11.85
C LYS A 72 -60.74 -5.54 12.92
N LEU A 73 -60.05 -5.13 13.98
CA LEU A 73 -59.65 -6.02 15.06
C LEU A 73 -60.61 -5.93 16.25
N GLU A 74 -61.59 -5.02 16.24
CA GLU A 74 -62.52 -4.68 17.32
C GLU A 74 -61.82 -4.47 18.67
N ILE A 75 -60.79 -3.63 18.66
CA ILE A 75 -60.01 -3.26 19.85
C ILE A 75 -60.12 -1.76 20.04
N GLY A 76 -60.10 -1.29 21.29
CA GLY A 76 -60.06 0.13 21.61
C GLY A 76 -58.89 0.86 20.94
N THR A 77 -59.16 2.06 20.42
CA THR A 77 -58.15 2.91 19.78
C THR A 77 -56.98 3.26 20.71
N SER A 78 -57.25 3.39 22.02
CA SER A 78 -56.24 3.65 23.05
C SER A 78 -55.20 2.53 23.15
N VAL A 79 -55.62 1.27 23.04
CA VAL A 79 -54.73 0.10 23.12
C VAL A 79 -53.80 0.02 21.92
N ILE A 80 -54.34 0.26 20.72
CA ILE A 80 -53.54 0.27 19.48
C ILE A 80 -52.59 1.46 19.47
N ALA A 81 -53.03 2.64 19.93
CA ALA A 81 -52.18 3.83 20.04
C ALA A 81 -51.00 3.61 20.99
N ALA A 82 -51.25 3.05 22.18
CA ALA A 82 -50.20 2.72 23.14
C ALA A 82 -49.20 1.71 22.54
N SER A 83 -49.71 0.64 21.91
CA SER A 83 -48.87 -0.40 21.31
C SER A 83 -48.02 0.13 20.14
N LEU A 84 -48.55 1.05 19.33
CA LEU A 84 -47.81 1.71 18.26
C LEU A 84 -46.74 2.67 18.80
N SER A 85 -47.02 3.35 19.92
CA SER A 85 -46.03 4.19 20.60
C SER A 85 -44.86 3.36 21.10
N GLU A 86 -45.13 2.21 21.73
CA GLU A 86 -44.09 1.28 22.20
C GLU A 86 -43.27 0.72 21.03
N LEU A 87 -43.93 0.29 19.95
CA LEU A 87 -43.25 -0.15 18.73
C LEU A 87 -42.33 0.94 18.18
N THR A 88 -42.79 2.20 18.16
CA THR A 88 -42.01 3.33 17.65
C THR A 88 -40.74 3.53 18.47
N GLU A 89 -40.85 3.50 19.81
CA GLU A 89 -39.69 3.64 20.70
C GLU A 89 -38.67 2.50 20.50
N GLU A 90 -39.14 1.25 20.36
CA GLU A 90 -38.24 0.11 20.14
C GLU A 90 -37.58 0.15 18.75
N LEU A 91 -38.30 0.61 17.71
CA LEU A 91 -37.72 0.83 16.39
C LEU A 91 -36.69 1.97 16.38
N GLU A 92 -36.88 3.02 17.18
CA GLU A 92 -35.92 4.09 17.36
C GLU A 92 -34.63 3.60 18.03
N LYS A 93 -34.76 2.83 19.12
CA LYS A 93 -33.61 2.19 19.79
C LYS A 93 -32.85 1.28 18.84
N TYR A 94 -33.57 0.44 18.08
CA TYR A 94 -32.99 -0.43 17.06
C TYR A 94 -32.30 0.35 15.94
N ARG A 95 -32.89 1.45 15.45
CA ARG A 95 -32.27 2.30 14.43
C ARG A 95 -30.96 2.89 14.92
N LEU A 96 -30.94 3.43 16.14
CA LEU A 96 -29.75 4.03 16.74
C LEU A 96 -28.65 3.00 17.01
N SER A 97 -29.00 1.79 17.46
CA SER A 97 -28.02 0.73 17.67
C SER A 97 -27.41 0.25 16.34
N ARG A 98 -28.22 0.08 15.29
CA ARG A 98 -27.74 -0.29 13.94
C ARG A 98 -26.87 0.78 13.29
N ILE A 99 -27.18 2.06 13.48
CA ILE A 99 -26.32 3.15 13.02
C ILE A 99 -24.96 3.08 13.73
N LYS A 100 -24.94 2.93 15.05
CA LYS A 100 -23.69 2.77 15.81
C LYS A 100 -22.92 1.51 15.38
N GLU A 101 -23.59 0.38 15.21
CA GLU A 101 -22.98 -0.87 14.77
C GLU A 101 -22.43 -0.75 13.34
N SER A 102 -23.12 -0.06 12.44
CA SER A 102 -22.63 0.24 11.10
C SER A 102 -21.40 1.14 11.14
N GLU A 103 -21.42 2.20 11.96
CA GLU A 103 -20.26 3.07 12.17
C GLU A 103 -19.07 2.34 12.83
N GLU A 104 -19.32 1.37 13.70
CA GLU A 104 -18.29 0.53 14.34
C GLU A 104 -17.74 -0.54 13.39
N ASN A 105 -18.59 -1.18 12.59
CA ASN A 105 -18.15 -2.15 11.58
C ASN A 105 -17.37 -1.50 10.44
N LEU A 106 -17.60 -0.21 10.18
CA LEU A 106 -16.80 0.60 9.25
C LEU A 106 -15.44 1.01 9.84
N LYS A 107 -15.24 0.93 11.16
CA LYS A 107 -13.93 1.18 11.76
C LYS A 107 -13.01 -0.03 11.52
N PRO A 108 -11.77 0.19 11.08
CA PRO A 108 -10.81 -0.89 10.90
C PRO A 108 -10.59 -1.61 12.24
N LYS A 109 -10.86 -2.93 12.28
CA LYS A 109 -10.60 -3.76 13.45
C LYS A 109 -9.08 -3.86 13.63
N ILE A 110 -8.54 -3.20 14.65
CA ILE A 110 -7.12 -3.27 14.99
C ILE A 110 -6.88 -4.59 15.75
N LYS A 111 -6.04 -5.47 15.21
CA LYS A 111 -5.64 -6.72 15.91
C LYS A 111 -4.85 -6.33 17.17
N GLN A 112 -5.37 -6.72 18.34
CA GLN A 112 -4.60 -6.62 19.59
C GLN A 112 -3.80 -7.90 19.79
N LEU A 113 -2.47 -7.77 19.79
CA LEU A 113 -1.58 -8.90 20.02
C LEU A 113 -1.73 -9.43 21.46
N ASN A 114 -1.78 -10.75 21.58
CA ASN A 114 -1.67 -11.41 22.88
C ASN A 114 -0.22 -11.36 23.40
N ILE A 115 0.00 -11.80 24.65
CA ILE A 115 1.33 -11.72 25.29
C ILE A 115 2.35 -12.60 24.55
N ALA A 116 1.97 -13.84 24.20
CA ALA A 116 2.84 -14.77 23.49
C ALA A 116 3.26 -14.24 22.10
N GLU A 117 2.33 -13.68 21.33
CA GLU A 117 2.61 -13.07 20.01
C GLU A 117 3.57 -11.87 20.13
N LYS A 118 3.46 -11.09 21.20
CA LYS A 118 4.39 -9.97 21.46
C LYS A 118 5.77 -10.49 21.81
N GLU A 119 5.85 -11.48 22.68
CA GLU A 119 7.13 -12.07 23.11
C GLU A 119 7.86 -12.75 21.95
N THR A 120 7.16 -13.52 21.10
CA THR A 120 7.78 -14.17 19.93
C THR A 120 8.30 -13.16 18.92
N ALA A 121 7.52 -12.12 18.61
CA ALA A 121 7.94 -11.05 17.71
C ALA A 121 9.11 -10.24 18.29
N GLU A 122 9.11 -9.96 19.59
CA GLU A 122 10.20 -9.25 20.27
C GLU A 122 11.49 -10.09 20.32
N LEU A 123 11.38 -11.38 20.62
CA LEU A 123 12.51 -12.31 20.59
C LEU A 123 13.15 -12.34 19.21
N PHE A 124 12.34 -12.43 18.15
CA PHE A 124 12.82 -12.39 16.77
C PHE A 124 13.56 -11.08 16.44
N LEU A 125 13.01 -9.92 16.82
CA LEU A 125 13.67 -8.64 16.60
C LEU A 125 15.00 -8.47 17.37
N LYS A 126 15.24 -9.30 18.40
CA LYS A 126 16.51 -9.33 19.16
C LYS A 126 17.55 -10.28 18.56
N GLU A 127 17.20 -11.08 17.56
CA GLU A 127 18.11 -12.08 17.00
C GLU A 127 19.22 -11.49 16.12
N GLU A 128 20.40 -12.11 16.16
CA GLU A 128 21.47 -11.81 15.23
C GLU A 128 21.09 -12.13 13.77
N ASN A 129 21.72 -11.42 12.82
CA ASN A 129 21.46 -11.52 11.38
C ASN A 129 19.98 -11.27 11.01
N LEU A 130 19.34 -10.32 11.71
CA LEU A 130 17.92 -10.01 11.61
C LEU A 130 17.45 -9.85 10.16
N LEU A 131 18.16 -9.09 9.31
CA LEU A 131 17.75 -8.90 7.92
C LEU A 131 17.77 -10.18 7.10
N VAL A 132 18.74 -11.07 7.32
CA VAL A 132 18.83 -12.36 6.62
C VAL A 132 17.65 -13.24 7.00
N LYS A 133 17.35 -13.33 8.30
CA LYS A 133 16.21 -14.10 8.82
C LYS A 133 14.88 -13.53 8.36
N THR A 134 14.74 -12.20 8.38
CA THR A 134 13.58 -11.50 7.83
C THR A 134 13.40 -11.82 6.37
N ASN A 135 14.47 -11.76 5.57
CA ASN A 135 14.40 -12.05 4.14
C ASN A 135 14.02 -13.51 3.88
N LYS A 136 14.49 -14.44 4.71
CA LYS A 136 14.10 -15.85 4.63
C LYS A 136 12.59 -16.01 4.89
N LEU A 137 12.07 -15.40 5.96
CA LEU A 137 10.63 -15.44 6.29
C LEU A 137 9.77 -14.79 5.20
N ILE A 138 10.22 -13.68 4.59
CA ILE A 138 9.54 -13.08 3.43
C ILE A 138 9.44 -14.07 2.26
N GLY A 139 10.47 -14.91 2.05
CA GLY A 139 10.41 -15.97 1.05
C GLY A 139 9.45 -17.10 1.44
N GLU A 140 9.45 -17.49 2.71
CA GLU A 140 8.56 -18.52 3.26
C GLU A 140 7.09 -18.10 3.32
N SER A 141 6.79 -16.80 3.29
CA SER A 141 5.44 -16.27 3.15
C SER A 141 4.93 -16.22 1.69
N GLY A 142 5.64 -16.83 0.74
CA GLY A 142 5.24 -16.90 -0.67
C GLY A 142 5.80 -15.81 -1.60
N VAL A 143 6.67 -14.90 -1.12
CA VAL A 143 7.30 -13.89 -2.00
C VAL A 143 8.55 -14.49 -2.68
N ILE A 144 8.39 -15.06 -3.88
CA ILE A 144 9.46 -15.82 -4.54
C ILE A 144 10.49 -14.95 -5.27
N GLY A 145 11.78 -15.21 -5.00
CA GLY A 145 12.89 -14.51 -5.63
C GLY A 145 12.94 -13.02 -5.25
N GLU A 146 13.47 -12.16 -6.12
CA GLU A 146 13.54 -10.71 -5.88
C GLU A 146 14.17 -10.36 -4.50
N GLU A 147 15.16 -11.14 -4.05
CA GLU A 147 15.60 -11.19 -2.65
C GLU A 147 16.07 -9.83 -2.11
N THR A 148 16.76 -9.05 -2.94
CA THR A 148 17.18 -7.67 -2.61
C THR A 148 15.98 -6.73 -2.60
N ASN A 149 15.16 -6.78 -3.65
CA ASN A 149 14.03 -5.87 -3.87
C ASN A 149 12.92 -6.05 -2.82
N ARG A 150 12.58 -7.30 -2.46
CA ARG A 150 11.54 -7.61 -1.46
C ARG A 150 11.95 -7.13 -0.06
N LEU A 151 13.22 -7.33 0.33
CA LEU A 151 13.74 -6.87 1.61
C LEU A 151 13.83 -5.34 1.66
N LEU A 152 14.34 -4.72 0.60
CA LEU A 152 14.38 -3.27 0.46
C LEU A 152 12.99 -2.65 0.55
N MET A 153 12.00 -3.23 -0.14
CA MET A 153 10.61 -2.77 -0.10
C MET A 153 9.99 -2.94 1.29
N TYR A 154 10.23 -4.07 1.97
CA TYR A 154 9.76 -4.32 3.34
C TYR A 154 10.29 -3.27 4.33
N LEU A 155 11.57 -2.91 4.23
CA LEU A 155 12.20 -1.88 5.07
C LEU A 155 11.64 -0.48 4.77
N ILE A 156 11.41 -0.16 3.49
CA ILE A 156 10.75 1.09 3.09
C ILE A 156 9.33 1.14 3.66
N PHE A 157 8.54 0.07 3.59
CA PHE A 157 7.20 0.03 4.18
C PHE A 157 7.22 0.17 5.70
N THR A 158 8.22 -0.41 6.36
CA THR A 158 8.46 -0.27 7.80
C THR A 158 8.67 1.20 8.21
N SER A 159 9.29 1.99 7.34
CA SER A 159 9.54 3.42 7.62
C SER A 159 8.26 4.28 7.77
N ARG A 160 7.06 3.77 7.45
CA ARG A 160 5.77 4.46 7.67
C ARG A 160 5.57 4.92 9.12
N LYS A 161 6.15 4.20 10.09
CA LYS A 161 6.09 4.51 11.53
C LYS A 161 7.07 5.61 11.95
N ARG A 162 7.99 6.01 11.06
CA ARG A 162 8.95 7.09 11.30
C ARG A 162 8.35 8.45 10.96
N GLN A 163 8.99 9.51 11.46
CA GLN A 163 8.60 10.88 11.13
C GLN A 163 8.82 11.21 9.65
N GLN A 164 9.81 10.59 9.00
CA GLN A 164 10.12 10.76 7.59
C GLN A 164 10.11 9.38 6.91
N PRO A 165 8.93 8.90 6.46
CA PRO A 165 8.85 7.67 5.69
C PRO A 165 9.53 7.80 4.33
N LEU A 166 9.89 6.65 3.81
CA LEU A 166 10.38 6.45 2.46
C LEU A 166 9.23 6.04 1.55
N HIS A 167 9.47 6.17 0.24
CA HIS A 167 8.50 5.83 -0.79
C HIS A 167 9.19 4.98 -1.85
N VAL A 168 8.43 4.14 -2.53
CA VAL A 168 8.97 3.21 -3.53
C VAL A 168 8.13 3.24 -4.80
N ILE A 169 8.80 3.12 -5.94
CA ILE A 169 8.16 2.94 -7.24
C ILE A 169 8.80 1.73 -7.91
N SER A 170 7.98 0.74 -8.23
CA SER A 170 8.38 -0.46 -8.96
C SER A 170 8.27 -0.20 -10.47
N LEU A 171 9.38 -0.41 -11.18
CA LEU A 171 9.57 -0.21 -12.61
C LEU A 171 9.85 -1.54 -13.30
N GLY A 172 9.30 -1.71 -14.50
CA GLY A 172 9.42 -2.94 -15.26
C GLY A 172 8.38 -3.04 -16.35
N SER A 173 8.61 -3.91 -17.33
CA SER A 173 7.68 -4.13 -18.42
C SER A 173 6.37 -4.77 -17.96
N SER A 174 5.32 -4.72 -18.79
CA SER A 174 4.04 -5.35 -18.42
C SER A 174 4.22 -6.86 -18.27
N GLY A 175 3.65 -7.45 -17.21
CA GLY A 175 3.74 -8.88 -16.93
C GLY A 175 4.95 -9.34 -16.11
N THR A 176 5.87 -8.45 -15.72
CA THR A 176 7.07 -8.82 -14.93
C THR A 176 6.82 -9.04 -13.44
N GLY A 177 5.57 -9.07 -13.00
CA GLY A 177 5.25 -9.27 -11.58
C GLY A 177 5.37 -8.04 -10.68
N LYS A 178 5.43 -6.80 -11.21
CA LYS A 178 5.50 -5.55 -10.40
C LYS A 178 4.43 -5.47 -9.32
N THR A 179 3.18 -5.63 -9.74
CA THR A 179 2.03 -5.54 -8.85
C THR A 179 2.06 -6.68 -7.84
N HIS A 180 2.48 -7.88 -8.26
CA HIS A 180 2.62 -9.04 -7.38
C HIS A 180 3.68 -8.81 -6.29
N LEU A 181 4.90 -8.38 -6.64
CA LEU A 181 5.93 -8.06 -5.64
C LEU A 181 5.43 -7.03 -4.63
N GLN A 182 4.81 -5.94 -5.12
CA GLN A 182 4.27 -4.89 -4.27
C GLN A 182 3.13 -5.37 -3.37
N SER A 183 2.18 -6.14 -3.91
CA SER A 183 1.03 -6.65 -3.15
C SER A 183 1.47 -7.65 -2.10
N SER A 184 2.32 -8.63 -2.46
CA SER A 184 2.75 -9.67 -1.53
C SER A 184 3.63 -9.11 -0.40
N VAL A 185 4.56 -8.18 -0.68
CA VAL A 185 5.29 -7.48 0.39
C VAL A 185 4.34 -6.57 1.19
N GLY A 186 3.32 -6.02 0.56
CA GLY A 186 2.27 -5.23 1.20
C GLY A 186 1.40 -6.04 2.16
N GLU A 187 1.17 -7.33 1.89
CA GLU A 187 0.43 -8.27 2.75
C GLU A 187 1.18 -8.61 4.04
N LEU A 188 2.50 -8.41 4.06
CA LEU A 188 3.31 -8.51 5.27
C LEU A 188 3.14 -7.33 6.23
N MET A 189 2.48 -6.26 5.77
CA MET A 189 2.12 -5.14 6.62
C MET A 189 0.77 -5.42 7.29
N PRO A 190 0.55 -4.98 8.55
CA PRO A 190 -0.73 -5.14 9.22
C PRO A 190 -1.87 -4.57 8.37
N GLU A 191 -2.98 -5.31 8.27
CA GLU A 191 -4.12 -4.90 7.43
C GLU A 191 -4.66 -3.53 7.81
N GLU A 192 -4.68 -3.23 9.10
CA GLU A 192 -5.09 -1.95 9.65
C GLU A 192 -4.11 -0.79 9.32
N GLU A 193 -2.87 -1.10 8.92
CA GLU A 193 -1.80 -0.16 8.56
C GLU A 193 -1.47 -0.14 7.05
N ARG A 194 -2.29 -0.76 6.19
CA ARG A 194 -2.17 -0.70 4.73
C ARG A 194 -3.46 -0.25 4.06
N VAL A 195 -3.34 0.38 2.90
CA VAL A 195 -4.47 0.78 2.04
C VAL A 195 -4.09 0.43 0.61
N SER A 196 -4.81 -0.50 0.00
CA SER A 196 -4.66 -0.85 -1.41
C SER A 196 -5.63 -0.06 -2.25
N ILE A 197 -5.13 0.62 -3.28
CA ILE A 197 -5.93 1.46 -4.16
C ILE A 197 -5.68 1.07 -5.62
N THR A 198 -6.73 0.61 -6.28
CA THR A 198 -6.72 0.22 -7.69
C THR A 198 -6.94 1.42 -8.60
N THR A 199 -7.87 2.32 -8.24
CA THR A 199 -8.22 3.53 -9.00
C THR A 199 -8.42 4.71 -8.07
N LEU A 200 -7.95 5.89 -8.50
CA LEU A 200 -8.03 7.12 -7.71
C LEU A 200 -8.75 8.21 -8.50
N SER A 201 -9.84 8.73 -7.94
CA SER A 201 -10.33 10.04 -8.37
C SER A 201 -9.41 11.14 -7.80
N GLU A 202 -9.31 12.26 -8.51
CA GLU A 202 -8.48 13.41 -8.12
C GLU A 202 -8.72 13.86 -6.67
N ASN A 203 -9.96 13.68 -6.18
CA ASN A 203 -10.38 14.17 -4.89
C ASN A 203 -10.47 13.12 -3.79
N ALA A 204 -10.25 11.84 -4.10
CA ALA A 204 -10.41 10.74 -3.15
C ALA A 204 -9.60 10.96 -1.87
N PHE A 205 -8.36 11.43 -2.01
CA PHE A 205 -7.47 11.64 -0.87
C PHE A 205 -7.97 12.66 0.16
N TYR A 206 -8.80 13.62 -0.24
CA TYR A 206 -9.31 14.64 0.68
C TYR A 206 -10.51 14.17 1.51
N TYR A 207 -11.13 13.05 1.13
CA TYR A 207 -12.31 12.52 1.84
C TYR A 207 -11.97 11.49 2.91
N PHE A 208 -10.70 11.06 3.00
CA PHE A 208 -10.25 10.27 4.15
C PHE A 208 -10.37 11.08 5.45
N GLY A 209 -10.58 10.38 6.55
CA GLY A 209 -10.55 10.94 7.89
C GLY A 209 -9.19 11.57 8.19
N LYS A 210 -9.18 12.56 9.10
CA LYS A 210 -8.00 13.40 9.38
C LYS A 210 -6.72 12.60 9.66
N GLN A 211 -6.82 11.50 10.39
CA GLN A 211 -5.66 10.65 10.74
C GLN A 211 -5.76 9.26 10.11
N GLU A 212 -6.70 9.05 9.19
CA GLU A 212 -7.00 7.72 8.65
C GLU A 212 -5.83 7.14 7.84
N LEU A 213 -5.03 7.99 7.20
CA LEU A 213 -3.84 7.56 6.45
C LEU A 213 -2.56 7.56 7.30
N LYS A 214 -2.60 8.04 8.53
CA LYS A 214 -1.40 8.22 9.34
C LYS A 214 -0.75 6.86 9.66
N HIS A 215 0.55 6.77 9.42
CA HIS A 215 1.36 5.56 9.55
C HIS A 215 0.92 4.39 8.67
N LYS A 216 0.20 4.67 7.56
CA LYS A 216 -0.20 3.63 6.60
C LYS A 216 0.72 3.53 5.39
N VAL A 217 0.78 2.33 4.80
CA VAL A 217 1.31 2.11 3.45
C VAL A 217 0.17 2.24 2.45
N ILE A 218 0.30 3.18 1.51
CA ILE A 218 -0.62 3.34 0.39
C ILE A 218 -0.03 2.58 -0.80
N LEU A 219 -0.67 1.49 -1.19
CA LEU A 219 -0.28 0.65 -2.32
C LEU A 219 -1.11 1.05 -3.53
N ILE A 220 -0.46 1.59 -4.57
CA ILE A 220 -1.11 1.98 -5.82
C ILE A 220 -0.71 0.97 -6.89
N GLU A 221 -1.69 0.23 -7.43
CA GLU A 221 -1.40 -0.85 -8.37
C GLU A 221 -0.92 -0.34 -9.74
N ASP A 222 -1.46 0.79 -10.19
CA ASP A 222 -1.06 1.43 -11.43
C ASP A 222 -1.03 2.96 -11.28
N LEU A 223 0.17 3.54 -11.26
CA LEU A 223 0.35 4.99 -11.23
C LEU A 223 -0.07 5.66 -12.55
N ASP A 224 -0.08 4.93 -13.67
CA ASP A 224 -0.41 5.47 -14.99
C ASP A 224 -1.90 5.78 -15.11
N GLY A 225 -2.75 5.02 -14.40
CA GLY A 225 -4.18 5.32 -14.25
C GLY A 225 -4.50 6.40 -13.20
N ALA A 226 -3.51 6.81 -12.40
CA ALA A 226 -3.68 7.71 -11.25
C ALA A 226 -3.07 9.10 -11.46
N GLU A 227 -2.76 9.50 -12.71
CA GLU A 227 -2.05 10.75 -13.03
C GLU A 227 -2.65 11.99 -12.31
N ASN A 228 -3.98 12.10 -12.26
CA ASN A 228 -4.68 13.21 -11.60
C ASN A 228 -4.58 13.21 -10.07
N ALA A 229 -4.30 12.06 -9.44
CA ALA A 229 -4.15 11.93 -7.99
C ALA A 229 -2.70 12.05 -7.50
N LEU A 230 -1.74 12.25 -8.42
CA LEU A 230 -0.32 12.37 -8.08
C LEU A 230 0.01 13.64 -7.29
N TYR A 231 -0.72 14.74 -7.51
CA TYR A 231 -0.46 15.98 -6.79
C TYR A 231 -0.72 15.87 -5.28
N PRO A 232 -1.91 15.41 -4.81
CA PRO A 232 -2.14 15.12 -3.39
C PRO A 232 -1.10 14.18 -2.78
N LEU A 233 -0.67 13.15 -3.53
CA LEU A 233 0.37 12.23 -3.08
C LEU A 233 1.70 12.94 -2.85
N ARG A 234 2.16 13.79 -3.78
CA ARG A 234 3.42 14.56 -3.62
C ARG A 234 3.40 15.44 -2.37
N GLU A 235 2.26 16.07 -2.11
CA GLU A 235 2.08 16.93 -0.95
C GLU A 235 2.05 16.11 0.34
N LEU A 236 1.41 14.94 0.37
CA LEU A 236 1.49 14.00 1.49
C LEU A 236 2.92 13.50 1.74
N GLN A 237 3.67 13.15 0.69
CA GLN A 237 5.07 12.72 0.80
C GLN A 237 5.97 13.82 1.38
N THR A 238 5.77 15.07 0.93
CA THR A 238 6.69 16.18 1.26
C THR A 238 6.29 16.90 2.55
N LYS A 239 5.00 17.26 2.69
CA LYS A 239 4.47 18.06 3.80
C LYS A 239 3.80 17.23 4.88
N LYS A 240 3.54 15.93 4.64
CA LYS A 240 2.87 15.01 5.58
C LYS A 240 1.46 15.48 5.93
N ARG A 241 0.85 16.33 5.11
CA ARG A 241 -0.48 16.86 5.28
C ARG A 241 -1.00 17.44 3.97
N ILE A 242 -2.26 17.19 3.67
CA ILE A 242 -3.01 17.86 2.59
C ILE A 242 -4.24 18.55 3.16
N VAL A 243 -4.62 19.65 2.53
CA VAL A 243 -5.80 20.43 2.90
C VAL A 243 -6.53 20.83 1.63
N LYS A 244 -7.84 20.57 1.60
CA LYS A 244 -8.73 21.07 0.55
C LYS A 244 -9.87 21.86 1.16
N THR A 245 -10.10 23.02 0.60
CA THR A 245 -11.20 23.90 0.99
C THR A 245 -12.38 23.63 0.07
N ILE A 246 -13.55 23.32 0.64
CA ILE A 246 -14.79 23.11 -0.10
C ILE A 246 -15.91 24.02 0.44
N ALA A 247 -16.81 24.43 -0.45
CA ALA A 247 -18.06 25.06 -0.07
C ALA A 247 -19.09 23.99 0.30
N SER A 248 -19.72 24.10 1.46
CA SER A 248 -20.77 23.19 1.94
C SER A 248 -21.94 24.03 2.44
N LYS A 249 -23.17 23.61 2.12
CA LYS A 249 -24.37 24.30 2.62
C LYS A 249 -24.72 23.76 4.01
N ASN A 250 -24.96 24.64 4.97
CA ASN A 250 -25.50 24.24 6.27
C ASN A 250 -27.00 23.90 6.16
N HIS A 251 -27.60 23.39 7.25
CA HIS A 251 -29.04 23.08 7.30
C HIS A 251 -29.95 24.29 7.04
N LYS A 252 -29.43 25.52 7.11
CA LYS A 252 -30.12 26.78 6.82
C LYS A 252 -29.95 27.25 5.37
N GLY A 253 -29.21 26.50 4.53
CA GLY A 253 -28.96 26.83 3.13
C GLY A 253 -27.84 27.84 2.89
N GLU A 254 -27.15 28.30 3.93
CA GLU A 254 -26.02 29.23 3.83
C GLU A 254 -24.73 28.48 3.44
N THR A 255 -23.96 29.08 2.54
CA THR A 255 -22.66 28.53 2.12
C THR A 255 -21.62 28.75 3.23
N GLN A 256 -21.09 27.66 3.77
CA GLN A 256 -19.97 27.65 4.70
C GLN A 256 -18.73 27.02 4.07
N THR A 257 -17.57 27.56 4.43
CA THR A 257 -16.28 27.00 4.02
C THR A 257 -15.88 25.87 4.97
N LYS A 258 -15.72 24.66 4.43
CA LYS A 258 -15.23 23.48 5.17
C LYS A 258 -13.83 23.12 4.70
N TYR A 259 -12.94 22.84 5.65
CA TYR A 259 -11.60 22.36 5.37
C TYR A 259 -11.56 20.85 5.54
N LEU A 260 -11.28 20.14 4.46
CA LEU A 260 -10.93 18.73 4.47
C LEU A 260 -9.43 18.62 4.70
N VAL A 261 -9.03 18.07 5.85
CA VAL A 261 -7.63 17.94 6.25
C VAL A 261 -7.31 16.47 6.41
N VAL A 262 -6.23 16.02 5.78
CA VAL A 262 -5.70 14.66 5.96
C VAL A 262 -4.23 14.75 6.33
N GLU A 263 -3.85 14.02 7.37
CA GLU A 263 -2.51 14.00 7.96
C GLU A 263 -1.83 12.66 7.64
N GLY A 264 -0.55 12.76 7.29
CA GLY A 264 0.40 11.66 7.33
C GLY A 264 1.10 11.60 8.71
N PRO A 265 2.30 11.00 8.78
CA PRO A 265 3.13 10.51 7.67
C PRO A 265 2.58 9.24 7.02
N VAL A 266 2.83 9.05 5.72
CA VAL A 266 2.42 7.87 4.91
C VAL A 266 3.65 7.28 4.21
N CYS A 267 3.67 5.97 3.97
CA CYS A 267 4.52 5.37 2.95
C CYS A 267 3.70 5.22 1.66
N VAL A 268 4.30 5.50 0.51
CA VAL A 268 3.62 5.41 -0.79
C VAL A 268 4.40 4.45 -1.65
N ALA A 269 3.71 3.43 -2.16
CA ALA A 269 4.22 2.45 -3.09
C ALA A 269 3.40 2.55 -4.38
N GLY A 270 4.05 2.53 -5.53
CA GLY A 270 3.33 2.45 -6.79
C GLY A 270 4.08 1.67 -7.87
N CYS A 271 3.34 1.09 -8.80
CA CYS A 271 3.92 0.48 -9.99
C CYS A 271 3.71 1.38 -11.21
N THR A 272 4.69 1.43 -12.11
CA THR A 272 4.53 2.07 -13.42
C THR A 272 5.38 1.39 -14.47
N THR A 273 4.96 1.54 -15.73
CA THR A 273 5.75 1.13 -16.90
C THR A 273 6.55 2.29 -17.51
N LYS A 274 6.33 3.52 -17.04
CA LYS A 274 6.88 4.75 -17.62
C LYS A 274 8.02 5.30 -16.75
N GLU A 275 9.27 4.99 -17.11
CA GLU A 275 10.45 5.49 -16.38
C GLU A 275 10.63 7.03 -16.45
N HIS A 276 10.22 7.67 -17.56
CA HIS A 276 10.48 9.10 -17.80
C HIS A 276 9.34 10.05 -17.42
N ILE A 277 8.10 9.56 -17.27
CA ILE A 277 6.91 10.45 -17.19
C ILE A 277 6.74 11.06 -15.78
N TYR A 278 7.61 10.72 -14.83
CA TYR A 278 7.43 11.10 -13.44
C TYR A 278 8.70 11.60 -12.75
N GLU A 279 9.54 12.40 -13.40
CA GLU A 279 10.81 12.87 -12.80
C GLU A 279 10.61 13.45 -11.38
N ASP A 280 9.54 14.20 -11.15
CA ASP A 280 9.20 14.71 -9.82
C ASP A 280 8.94 13.60 -8.80
N ASN A 281 8.09 12.62 -9.09
CA ASN A 281 7.76 11.53 -8.17
C ASN A 281 8.89 10.52 -8.02
N ALA A 282 9.53 10.17 -9.14
CA ALA A 282 10.67 9.26 -9.22
C ALA A 282 11.83 9.73 -8.34
N ASN A 283 12.06 11.05 -8.31
CA ASN A 283 13.03 11.64 -7.42
C ASN A 283 12.64 11.50 -5.94
N ARG A 284 11.33 11.48 -5.59
CA ARG A 284 10.82 11.31 -4.21
C ARG A 284 10.79 9.87 -3.72
N SER A 285 11.06 8.91 -4.60
CA SER A 285 10.98 7.48 -4.30
C SER A 285 12.29 6.74 -4.57
N PHE A 286 12.40 5.56 -3.99
CA PHE A 286 13.31 4.52 -4.44
C PHE A 286 12.73 3.89 -5.70
N LEU A 287 13.54 3.77 -6.74
CA LEU A 287 13.16 3.13 -7.99
C LEU A 287 13.66 1.70 -7.93
N LEU A 288 12.73 0.74 -7.91
CA LEU A 288 13.06 -0.68 -7.96
C LEU A 288 12.85 -1.18 -9.37
N TYR A 289 13.90 -1.74 -9.95
CA TYR A 289 13.83 -2.41 -11.24
C TYR A 289 13.69 -3.89 -10.95
N LEU A 290 12.64 -4.51 -11.48
CA LEU A 290 12.43 -5.94 -11.30
C LEU A 290 13.44 -6.75 -12.11
N ASP A 291 13.74 -7.93 -11.58
CA ASP A 291 14.61 -8.91 -12.21
C ASP A 291 13.84 -9.64 -13.32
N GLU A 292 14.10 -9.24 -14.56
CA GLU A 292 13.57 -9.87 -15.79
C GLU A 292 14.46 -11.04 -16.26
N SER A 293 15.30 -11.62 -15.38
CA SER A 293 16.19 -12.72 -15.75
C SER A 293 15.45 -14.06 -15.93
N PRO A 294 15.92 -14.94 -16.84
CA PRO A 294 15.36 -16.28 -17.00
C PRO A 294 15.44 -17.14 -15.72
N ALA A 295 16.42 -16.86 -14.84
CA ALA A 295 16.57 -17.56 -13.57
C ALA A 295 15.44 -17.20 -12.59
N GLN A 296 15.06 -15.92 -12.55
CA GLN A 296 13.93 -15.46 -11.75
C GLN A 296 12.60 -16.01 -12.29
N ASP A 297 12.41 -15.97 -13.62
CA ASP A 297 11.25 -16.57 -14.28
C ASP A 297 11.09 -18.06 -13.91
N GLU A 298 12.18 -18.83 -13.97
CA GLU A 298 12.15 -20.26 -13.64
C GLU A 298 11.82 -20.50 -12.16
N LYS A 299 12.36 -19.70 -11.23
CA LYS A 299 11.98 -19.78 -9.80
C LYS A 299 10.47 -19.57 -9.60
N ILE A 300 9.90 -18.56 -10.27
CA ILE A 300 8.46 -18.27 -10.20
C ILE A 300 7.64 -19.42 -10.79
N MET A 301 8.02 -19.93 -11.97
CA MET A 301 7.31 -21.03 -12.60
C MET A 301 7.40 -22.33 -11.80
N GLN A 302 8.53 -22.61 -11.15
CA GLN A 302 8.68 -23.75 -10.24
C GLN A 302 7.70 -23.65 -9.07
N TYR A 303 7.59 -22.48 -8.46
CA TYR A 303 6.63 -22.25 -7.38
C TYR A 303 5.17 -22.42 -7.85
N GLN A 304 4.79 -21.83 -8.99
CA GLN A 304 3.45 -22.01 -9.57
C GLN A 304 3.13 -23.48 -9.86
N ARG A 305 4.10 -24.24 -10.40
CA ARG A 305 3.97 -25.69 -10.58
C ARG A 305 3.82 -26.42 -9.24
N GLY A 306 4.56 -26.01 -8.21
CA GLY A 306 4.45 -26.53 -6.86
C GLY A 306 3.06 -26.32 -6.24
N ILE A 307 2.48 -25.13 -6.38
CA ILE A 307 1.09 -24.85 -5.96
C ILE A 307 0.13 -25.81 -6.67
N SER A 308 0.20 -25.88 -8.01
CA SER A 308 -0.68 -26.75 -8.79
C SER A 308 -0.49 -28.25 -8.48
N ALA A 309 0.69 -28.63 -8.01
CA ALA A 309 1.01 -30.00 -7.59
C ALA A 309 0.64 -30.29 -6.13
N GLY A 310 0.11 -29.31 -5.38
CA GLY A 310 -0.24 -29.46 -3.96
C GLY A 310 0.98 -29.61 -3.04
N GLN A 311 2.16 -29.13 -3.48
CA GLN A 311 3.41 -29.21 -2.72
C GLN A 311 3.63 -28.02 -1.79
N ILE A 312 2.86 -26.94 -1.97
CA ILE A 312 2.97 -25.71 -1.19
C ILE A 312 1.89 -25.71 -0.11
N ASN A 313 2.32 -25.49 1.14
CA ASN A 313 1.42 -25.39 2.28
C ASN A 313 1.02 -23.93 2.52
N HIS A 314 -0.13 -23.51 1.99
CA HIS A 314 -0.66 -22.15 2.18
C HIS A 314 -0.94 -21.79 3.65
N TYR A 315 -1.17 -22.79 4.50
CA TYR A 315 -1.36 -22.54 5.93
C TYR A 315 -0.05 -22.05 6.57
N GLU A 316 1.07 -22.69 6.27
CA GLU A 316 2.41 -22.25 6.72
C GLU A 316 2.76 -20.85 6.17
N GLU A 317 2.49 -20.58 4.90
CA GLU A 317 2.72 -19.26 4.30
C GLU A 317 1.94 -18.16 5.05
N THR A 318 0.68 -18.46 5.39
CA THR A 318 -0.20 -17.54 6.13
C THR A 318 0.29 -17.33 7.57
N GLU A 319 0.75 -18.38 8.26
CA GLU A 319 1.32 -18.26 9.60
C GLU A 319 2.57 -17.37 9.60
N VAL A 320 3.46 -17.55 8.61
CA VAL A 320 4.67 -16.71 8.47
C VAL A 320 4.30 -15.26 8.13
N GLN A 321 3.30 -15.05 7.27
CA GLN A 321 2.77 -13.73 6.97
C GLN A 321 2.23 -13.04 8.23
N GLU A 322 1.37 -13.72 8.99
CA GLU A 322 0.83 -13.19 10.25
C GLU A 322 1.92 -12.87 11.26
N PHE A 323 2.94 -13.73 11.35
CA PHE A 323 4.11 -13.48 12.19
C PHE A 323 4.84 -12.19 11.78
N LEU A 324 5.12 -11.99 10.49
CA LEU A 324 5.76 -10.78 10.00
C LEU A 324 4.90 -9.52 10.22
N GLN A 325 3.57 -9.63 10.11
CA GLN A 325 2.66 -8.54 10.47
C GLN A 325 2.72 -8.24 11.98
N ASN A 326 2.82 -9.26 12.83
CA ASN A 326 2.96 -9.09 14.27
C ASN A 326 4.30 -8.41 14.62
N VAL A 327 5.40 -8.79 13.96
CA VAL A 327 6.70 -8.09 14.03
C VAL A 327 6.54 -6.61 13.67
N GLN A 328 5.78 -6.29 12.62
CA GLN A 328 5.50 -4.91 12.24
C GLN A 328 4.67 -4.16 13.29
N ARG A 329 3.70 -4.81 13.95
CA ARG A 329 2.83 -4.20 14.98
C ARG A 329 3.62 -3.74 16.20
N ILE A 330 4.59 -4.53 16.66
CA ILE A 330 5.34 -4.22 17.90
C ILE A 330 6.33 -3.06 17.76
N LEU A 331 6.80 -2.75 16.54
CA LEU A 331 7.72 -1.65 16.30
C LEU A 331 7.15 -0.32 16.80
N LYS A 332 7.92 0.38 17.63
CA LYS A 332 7.52 1.66 18.25
C LYS A 332 8.19 2.83 17.54
N PRO A 333 7.49 3.96 17.36
CA PRO A 333 8.12 5.19 16.89
C PRO A 333 9.23 5.64 17.87
N ILE A 334 10.46 5.77 17.37
CA ILE A 334 11.62 6.21 18.15
C ILE A 334 12.48 7.16 17.32
N LYS A 335 13.14 8.11 17.99
CA LYS A 335 14.08 9.03 17.36
C LYS A 335 15.37 8.31 17.03
N ILE A 336 15.95 8.61 15.87
CA ILE A 336 17.18 7.97 15.41
C ILE A 336 18.20 9.06 15.17
N ILE A 337 19.40 8.86 15.71
CA ILE A 337 20.53 9.74 15.51
C ILE A 337 21.61 8.94 14.80
N ASN A 338 22.01 9.41 13.61
CA ASN A 338 23.12 8.81 12.88
C ASN A 338 24.41 9.61 13.15
N PRO A 339 25.28 9.16 14.09
CA PRO A 339 26.52 9.86 14.40
C PRO A 339 27.51 9.87 13.22
N TYR A 340 27.35 8.93 12.28
CA TYR A 340 28.22 8.79 11.11
C TYR A 340 27.78 9.65 9.93
N ALA A 341 26.60 10.28 9.96
CA ALA A 341 25.99 10.99 8.84
C ALA A 341 26.93 12.00 8.16
N LYS A 342 27.76 12.71 8.94
CA LYS A 342 28.71 13.72 8.41
C LYS A 342 29.91 13.14 7.66
N TYR A 343 30.19 11.86 7.82
CA TYR A 343 31.31 11.17 7.19
C TYR A 343 30.90 10.33 5.98
N LEU A 344 29.59 10.20 5.74
CA LEU A 344 29.03 9.49 4.62
C LEU A 344 29.06 10.39 3.37
N SER A 345 29.44 9.81 2.23
CA SER A 345 29.51 10.51 0.95
C SER A 345 28.96 9.63 -0.16
N LEU A 346 28.20 10.23 -1.08
CA LEU A 346 27.76 9.55 -2.29
C LEU A 346 28.80 9.65 -3.41
N PRO A 347 28.82 8.68 -4.34
CA PRO A 347 29.58 8.78 -5.57
C PRO A 347 29.17 10.00 -6.39
N LEU A 348 30.14 10.69 -7.00
CA LEU A 348 29.89 11.89 -7.83
C LEU A 348 29.06 11.60 -9.10
N ALA A 349 29.07 10.35 -9.57
CA ALA A 349 28.32 9.92 -10.74
C ALA A 349 26.80 9.86 -10.51
N VAL A 350 26.34 9.88 -9.26
CA VAL A 350 24.92 9.78 -8.93
C VAL A 350 24.15 11.03 -9.36
N PHE A 351 23.09 10.85 -10.15
CA PHE A 351 22.22 11.95 -10.53
C PHE A 351 21.47 12.53 -9.32
N LYS A 352 21.23 13.85 -9.37
CA LYS A 352 20.50 14.62 -8.34
C LYS A 352 21.03 14.35 -6.92
N PRO A 353 22.34 14.58 -6.65
CA PRO A 353 23.04 14.08 -5.46
C PRO A 353 22.44 14.56 -4.13
N ARG A 354 21.86 15.75 -4.08
CA ARG A 354 21.23 16.30 -2.85
C ARG A 354 20.09 15.41 -2.34
N ARG A 355 19.24 14.94 -3.25
CA ARG A 355 18.07 14.15 -2.89
C ARG A 355 18.44 12.71 -2.59
N THR A 356 19.32 12.15 -3.40
CA THR A 356 19.84 10.81 -3.18
C THR A 356 20.60 10.72 -1.85
N ASN A 357 21.31 11.78 -1.44
CA ASN A 357 21.98 11.82 -0.14
C ASN A 357 20.97 11.74 1.02
N ASN A 358 19.88 12.50 0.92
CA ASN A 358 18.81 12.43 1.93
C ASN A 358 18.18 11.03 1.99
N HIS A 359 17.88 10.43 0.84
CA HIS A 359 17.34 9.06 0.78
C HIS A 359 18.32 8.04 1.38
N TYR A 360 19.63 8.18 1.10
CA TYR A 360 20.65 7.30 1.65
C TYR A 360 20.69 7.36 3.19
N LEU A 361 20.73 8.58 3.76
CA LEU A 361 20.69 8.76 5.22
C LEU A 361 19.38 8.23 5.83
N GLN A 362 18.24 8.58 5.24
CA GLN A 362 16.94 8.12 5.72
C GLN A 362 16.80 6.59 5.64
N PHE A 363 17.40 5.94 4.65
CA PHE A 363 17.38 4.48 4.53
C PHE A 363 18.24 3.78 5.57
N ILE A 364 19.44 4.30 5.85
CA ILE A 364 20.26 3.82 6.96
C ILE A 364 19.47 3.91 8.27
N GLU A 365 18.82 5.05 8.52
CA GLU A 365 17.99 5.22 9.71
C GLU A 365 16.75 4.31 9.69
N ALA A 366 16.22 3.92 8.53
CA ALA A 366 15.11 2.95 8.45
C ALA A 366 15.57 1.54 8.83
N ILE A 367 16.82 1.17 8.50
CA ILE A 367 17.44 -0.06 8.99
C ILE A 367 17.65 0.03 10.50
N THR A 368 18.26 1.10 11.01
CA THR A 368 18.42 1.30 12.46
C THR A 368 17.07 1.23 13.21
N PHE A 369 15.99 1.76 12.60
CA PHE A 369 14.63 1.67 13.15
C PHE A 369 14.12 0.23 13.27
N TYR A 370 14.40 -0.59 12.26
CA TYR A 370 14.01 -2.00 12.28
C TYR A 370 14.77 -2.78 13.35
N TYR A 371 16.05 -2.45 13.53
CA TYR A 371 16.91 -2.99 14.59
C TYR A 371 16.65 -2.40 15.99
N GLN A 372 15.58 -1.62 16.22
CA GLN A 372 15.39 -0.87 17.48
C GLN A 372 15.46 -1.70 18.77
N TYR A 373 15.17 -3.01 18.71
CA TYR A 373 15.24 -3.92 19.86
C TYR A 373 16.65 -4.45 20.14
N GLN A 374 17.61 -4.20 19.25
CA GLN A 374 19.03 -4.54 19.37
C GLN A 374 19.91 -3.31 19.64
N ARG A 375 19.31 -2.12 19.76
CA ARG A 375 20.02 -0.87 19.96
C ARG A 375 19.77 -0.36 21.37
N GLU A 376 20.83 0.13 22.01
CA GLU A 376 20.71 0.75 23.32
C GLU A 376 19.92 2.06 23.21
N GLN A 377 18.93 2.21 24.09
CA GLN A 377 18.14 3.44 24.18
C GLN A 377 18.89 4.47 25.02
N ASN A 378 19.15 5.62 24.42
CA ASN A 378 19.75 6.77 25.07
C ASN A 378 18.68 7.83 25.33
N VAL A 379 18.89 8.65 26.36
CA VAL A 379 18.02 9.77 26.70
C VAL A 379 18.79 11.06 26.51
N ASP A 380 18.24 11.97 25.71
CA ASP A 380 18.81 13.30 25.55
C ASP A 380 18.64 14.08 26.87
N LYS A 381 19.77 14.43 27.51
CA LYS A 381 19.79 15.13 28.80
C LYS A 381 19.11 16.51 28.76
N LYS A 382 18.93 17.11 27.57
CA LYS A 382 18.31 18.43 27.41
C LYS A 382 16.81 18.37 27.16
N THR A 383 16.36 17.42 26.34
CA THR A 383 14.95 17.33 25.91
C THR A 383 14.17 16.22 26.60
N GLY A 384 14.86 15.24 27.21
CA GLY A 384 14.25 14.03 27.75
C GLY A 384 13.80 13.04 26.67
N GLU A 385 14.07 13.29 25.38
CA GLU A 385 13.66 12.41 24.29
C GLU A 385 14.51 11.13 24.25
N ILE A 386 13.84 9.99 24.11
CA ILE A 386 14.49 8.68 23.91
C ILE A 386 14.91 8.55 22.44
N TYR A 387 16.15 8.15 22.21
CA TYR A 387 16.68 7.90 20.88
C TYR A 387 17.57 6.66 20.84
N ILE A 388 17.74 6.10 19.63
CA ILE A 388 18.73 5.05 19.34
C ILE A 388 19.74 5.58 18.32
N GLU A 389 20.94 5.00 18.34
CA GLU A 389 22.02 5.39 17.44
C GLU A 389 22.24 4.37 16.33
N THR A 390 22.52 4.87 15.14
CA THR A 390 22.93 4.06 13.99
C THR A 390 24.29 3.39 14.26
N THR A 391 24.41 2.11 13.93
CA THR A 391 25.67 1.36 14.01
C THR A 391 26.36 1.24 12.65
N LEU A 392 27.60 0.75 12.63
CA LEU A 392 28.31 0.48 11.36
C LEU A 392 27.66 -0.66 10.57
N GLU A 393 27.05 -1.62 11.26
CA GLU A 393 26.30 -2.73 10.66
C GLU A 393 25.10 -2.20 9.85
N ASP A 394 24.37 -1.21 10.39
CA ASP A 394 23.25 -0.58 9.69
C ASP A 394 23.68 0.06 8.36
N ILE A 395 24.87 0.69 8.35
CA ILE A 395 25.44 1.33 7.17
C ILE A 395 25.90 0.29 6.15
N GLU A 396 26.51 -0.80 6.62
CA GLU A 396 26.93 -1.93 5.77
C GLU A 396 25.74 -2.59 5.08
N ASN A 397 24.67 -2.86 5.84
CA ASN A 397 23.41 -3.37 5.32
C ASN A 397 22.75 -2.40 4.33
N ALA A 398 22.75 -1.10 4.63
CA ALA A 398 22.24 -0.07 3.73
C ALA A 398 23.01 -0.04 2.40
N ASN A 399 24.34 -0.10 2.46
CA ASN A 399 25.20 -0.11 1.29
C ASN A 399 24.93 -1.34 0.42
N MET A 400 24.81 -2.52 1.03
CA MET A 400 24.51 -3.76 0.32
C MET A 400 23.21 -3.64 -0.48
N LEU A 401 22.12 -3.16 0.15
CA LEU A 401 20.80 -3.07 -0.48
C LEU A 401 20.68 -1.93 -1.50
N LEU A 402 21.43 -0.83 -1.33
CA LEU A 402 21.34 0.34 -2.19
C LEU A 402 22.31 0.35 -3.36
N LYS A 403 23.33 -0.53 -3.39
CA LYS A 403 24.31 -0.59 -4.48
C LYS A 403 23.65 -0.64 -5.86
N GLU A 404 22.67 -1.54 -6.03
CA GLU A 404 21.96 -1.66 -7.31
C GLU A 404 21.07 -0.46 -7.62
N VAL A 405 20.34 0.07 -6.63
CA VAL A 405 19.48 1.24 -6.81
C VAL A 405 20.30 2.48 -7.19
N LEU A 406 21.45 2.69 -6.54
CA LEU A 406 22.36 3.80 -6.85
C LEU A 406 23.01 3.63 -8.20
N LEU A 407 23.37 2.40 -8.59
CA LEU A 407 23.90 2.09 -9.92
C LEU A 407 22.90 2.46 -11.00
N ARG A 408 21.65 2.01 -10.89
CA ARG A 408 20.58 2.36 -11.83
C ARG A 408 20.28 3.86 -11.84
N LYS A 409 20.31 4.54 -10.69
CA LYS A 409 20.14 6.01 -10.62
C LYS A 409 21.32 6.81 -11.17
N SER A 410 22.49 6.18 -11.37
CA SER A 410 23.66 6.81 -11.99
C SER A 410 23.77 6.50 -13.48
N ASP A 411 22.87 5.67 -14.00
CA ASP A 411 22.84 5.23 -15.38
C ASP A 411 21.97 6.15 -16.23
N GLU A 412 22.50 6.62 -17.35
CA GLU A 412 21.79 7.46 -18.31
C GLU A 412 20.74 6.67 -19.13
N LEU A 413 20.88 5.34 -19.17
CA LEU A 413 19.98 4.46 -19.88
C LEU A 413 18.80 4.04 -18.99
N THR A 414 17.64 3.86 -19.63
CA THR A 414 16.50 3.20 -18.98
C THR A 414 16.85 1.75 -18.66
N GLY A 415 16.18 1.16 -17.66
CA GLY A 415 16.44 -0.22 -17.24
C GLY A 415 16.35 -1.20 -18.41
N SER A 416 15.28 -1.11 -19.20
CA SER A 416 15.11 -1.96 -20.40
C SER A 416 16.15 -1.69 -21.49
N CYS A 417 16.61 -0.44 -21.67
CA CYS A 417 17.63 -0.12 -22.66
C CYS A 417 19.02 -0.62 -22.23
N ARG A 418 19.35 -0.52 -20.94
CA ARG A 418 20.56 -1.09 -20.35
C ARG A 418 20.57 -2.61 -20.50
N ASN A 419 19.48 -3.29 -20.13
CA ASN A 419 19.37 -4.75 -20.28
C ASN A 419 19.53 -5.17 -21.75
N TYR A 420 18.96 -4.42 -22.70
CA TYR A 420 19.17 -4.65 -24.13
C TYR A 420 20.65 -4.54 -24.54
N LEU A 421 21.36 -3.51 -24.05
CA LEU A 421 22.77 -3.31 -24.36
C LEU A 421 23.65 -4.42 -23.77
N GLU A 422 23.39 -4.87 -22.55
CA GLU A 422 24.16 -5.96 -21.93
C GLU A 422 23.91 -7.29 -22.64
N ASN A 423 22.66 -7.62 -22.99
CA ASN A 423 22.34 -8.80 -23.80
C ASN A 423 23.00 -8.75 -25.19
N LEU A 424 23.09 -7.55 -25.79
CA LEU A 424 23.81 -7.33 -27.04
C LEU A 424 25.32 -7.58 -26.88
N LYS A 425 25.94 -7.05 -25.82
CA LYS A 425 27.36 -7.27 -25.50
C LYS A 425 27.65 -8.76 -25.31
N GLU A 426 26.80 -9.46 -24.57
CA GLU A 426 26.92 -10.90 -24.35
C GLU A 426 26.79 -11.70 -25.65
N TYR A 427 25.78 -11.40 -26.47
CA TYR A 427 25.61 -12.03 -27.79
C TYR A 427 26.86 -11.87 -28.67
N LEU A 428 27.40 -10.66 -28.74
CA LEU A 428 28.61 -10.36 -29.52
C LEU A 428 29.83 -11.11 -29.00
N LYS A 429 29.98 -11.20 -27.67
CA LYS A 429 31.06 -11.94 -27.01
C LYS A 429 30.98 -13.43 -27.32
N THR A 430 29.81 -14.04 -27.13
CA THR A 430 29.58 -15.48 -27.36
C THR A 430 29.79 -15.86 -28.82
N ASN A 431 29.36 -15.02 -29.76
CA ASN A 431 29.53 -15.26 -31.20
C ASN A 431 30.86 -14.74 -31.76
N LYS A 432 31.74 -14.16 -30.93
CA LYS A 432 33.03 -13.56 -31.30
C LYS A 432 32.91 -12.54 -32.44
N LYS A 433 31.85 -11.74 -32.44
CA LYS A 433 31.58 -10.69 -33.45
C LYS A 433 31.87 -9.30 -32.90
N LYS A 434 32.41 -8.43 -33.74
CA LYS A 434 32.56 -6.98 -33.44
C LYS A 434 31.43 -6.12 -34.00
N GLN A 435 30.83 -6.56 -35.10
CA GLN A 435 29.77 -5.83 -35.79
C GLN A 435 28.51 -6.68 -35.86
N TYR A 436 27.35 -6.01 -35.86
CA TYR A 436 26.06 -6.65 -35.99
C TYR A 436 25.11 -5.84 -36.87
N THR A 437 24.04 -6.49 -37.31
CA THR A 437 22.92 -5.82 -37.97
C THR A 437 21.68 -5.83 -37.08
N ASN A 438 20.79 -4.84 -37.25
CA ASN A 438 19.54 -4.80 -36.50
C ASN A 438 18.68 -6.06 -36.72
N ARG A 439 18.68 -6.61 -37.94
CA ARG A 439 17.90 -7.81 -38.29
C ARG A 439 18.39 -9.05 -37.53
N GLU A 440 19.70 -9.20 -37.43
CA GLU A 440 20.36 -10.30 -36.70
C GLU A 440 19.99 -10.26 -35.22
N ILE A 441 20.25 -9.13 -34.55
CA ILE A 441 19.99 -9.00 -33.11
C ILE A 441 18.50 -9.11 -32.79
N ARG A 442 17.62 -8.62 -33.68
CA ARG A 442 16.18 -8.76 -33.51
C ARG A 442 15.74 -10.22 -33.47
N LYS A 443 16.32 -11.05 -34.36
CA LYS A 443 16.02 -12.49 -34.39
C LYS A 443 16.62 -13.21 -33.19
N ALA A 444 17.86 -12.88 -32.84
CA ALA A 444 18.57 -13.52 -31.73
C ALA A 444 17.92 -13.23 -30.37
N LEU A 445 17.62 -11.96 -30.09
CA LEU A 445 17.08 -11.52 -28.80
C LEU A 445 15.54 -11.44 -28.77
N ARG A 446 14.86 -11.78 -29.88
CA ARG A 446 13.38 -11.76 -30.02
C ARG A 446 12.72 -10.43 -29.62
N ILE A 447 13.33 -9.31 -29.97
CA ILE A 447 12.86 -7.97 -29.57
C ILE A 447 11.87 -7.40 -30.58
N ASN A 448 10.83 -6.72 -30.11
CA ASN A 448 9.89 -6.00 -30.98
C ASN A 448 10.62 -4.92 -31.82
N PRO A 449 10.34 -4.80 -33.14
CA PRO A 449 10.98 -3.81 -34.01
C PRO A 449 10.93 -2.36 -33.51
N SER A 450 9.81 -1.94 -32.92
CA SER A 450 9.61 -0.58 -32.41
C SER A 450 10.47 -0.32 -31.17
N ASN A 451 10.55 -1.27 -30.25
CA ASN A 451 11.40 -1.19 -29.06
C ASN A 451 12.88 -1.12 -29.46
N GLN A 452 13.32 -2.00 -30.36
CA GLN A 452 14.70 -1.97 -30.86
C GLN A 452 15.05 -0.63 -31.51
N LYS A 453 14.13 -0.04 -32.30
CA LYS A 453 14.35 1.28 -32.91
C LYS A 453 14.54 2.35 -31.85
N ARG A 454 13.71 2.36 -30.79
CA ARG A 454 13.81 3.30 -29.67
C ARG A 454 15.12 3.13 -28.90
N TYR A 455 15.48 1.90 -28.54
CA TYR A 455 16.73 1.61 -27.83
C TYR A 455 17.94 2.01 -28.66
N ASN A 456 18.01 1.64 -29.94
CA ASN A 456 19.13 2.02 -30.80
C ASN A 456 19.28 3.54 -30.92
N LEU A 457 18.17 4.29 -30.98
CA LEU A 457 18.24 5.76 -31.00
C LEU A 457 18.88 6.29 -29.71
N GLN A 458 18.46 5.79 -28.55
CA GLN A 458 19.02 6.16 -27.25
C GLN A 458 20.51 5.78 -27.15
N LEU A 459 20.88 4.56 -27.57
CA LEU A 459 22.26 4.07 -27.54
C LEU A 459 23.19 4.84 -28.49
N ILE A 460 22.71 5.24 -29.68
CA ILE A 460 23.51 6.08 -30.60
C ILE A 460 23.69 7.48 -30.01
N THR A 461 22.63 8.05 -29.44
CA THR A 461 22.67 9.40 -28.85
C THR A 461 23.59 9.45 -27.62
N GLY A 462 23.57 8.40 -26.80
CA GLY A 462 24.46 8.25 -25.64
C GLY A 462 25.84 7.67 -25.96
N TYR A 463 26.23 7.58 -27.25
CA TYR A 463 27.53 7.08 -27.70
C TYR A 463 27.89 5.64 -27.26
N TYR A 464 26.90 4.82 -26.90
CA TYR A 464 27.06 3.41 -26.52
C TYR A 464 27.30 2.51 -27.74
N ILE A 465 26.70 2.86 -28.88
CA ILE A 465 26.88 2.17 -30.16
C ILE A 465 27.17 3.17 -31.27
N LYS A 466 27.99 2.77 -32.24
CA LYS A 466 28.30 3.58 -33.42
C LYS A 466 27.92 2.84 -34.70
N LYS A 467 27.57 3.62 -35.70
CA LYS A 467 27.25 3.14 -37.05
C LYS A 467 28.53 3.07 -37.87
N VAL A 468 28.90 1.88 -38.34
CA VAL A 468 30.20 1.67 -39.03
C VAL A 468 30.04 1.73 -40.55
N LYS A 469 29.11 0.95 -41.13
CA LYS A 469 28.90 0.86 -42.58
C LYS A 469 27.43 0.59 -42.93
N GLY A 470 27.00 0.93 -44.14
CA GLY A 470 25.72 0.48 -44.73
C GLY A 470 24.94 1.57 -45.48
N LYS A 471 23.99 1.14 -46.33
CA LYS A 471 23.06 2.00 -47.09
C LYS A 471 21.62 1.60 -46.76
N LYS A 472 20.64 2.48 -47.03
CA LYS A 472 19.21 2.23 -46.71
C LYS A 472 18.69 0.92 -47.34
N ALA A 473 19.24 0.52 -48.50
CA ALA A 473 18.86 -0.70 -49.22
C ALA A 473 19.46 -2.00 -48.65
N THR A 474 20.70 -1.98 -48.13
CA THR A 474 21.43 -3.19 -47.69
C THR A 474 21.45 -3.39 -46.17
N GLY A 475 20.98 -2.38 -45.42
CA GLY A 475 20.99 -2.38 -43.96
C GLY A 475 22.28 -1.79 -43.38
N TYR A 476 22.19 -1.30 -42.16
CA TYR A 476 23.29 -0.69 -41.44
C TYR A 476 23.94 -1.68 -40.46
N HIS A 477 25.26 -1.59 -40.36
CA HIS A 477 26.11 -2.33 -39.43
C HIS A 477 26.51 -1.41 -38.28
N TYR A 478 26.43 -1.95 -37.06
CA TYR A 478 26.70 -1.24 -35.82
C TYR A 478 27.79 -1.96 -35.02
N GLU A 479 28.47 -1.22 -34.17
CA GLU A 479 29.50 -1.71 -33.24
C GLU A 479 29.29 -1.07 -31.86
N VAL A 480 29.48 -1.86 -30.80
CA VAL A 480 29.44 -1.35 -29.41
C VAL A 480 30.73 -0.60 -29.12
N VAL A 481 30.63 0.61 -28.55
CA VAL A 481 31.78 1.49 -28.34
C VAL A 481 32.62 1.05 -27.13
N SER A 482 31.96 0.74 -26.01
CA SER A 482 32.62 0.26 -24.79
C SER A 482 31.91 -0.97 -24.24
N THR A 483 32.67 -2.00 -23.90
CA THR A 483 32.15 -3.20 -23.22
C THR A 483 32.31 -3.15 -21.71
N THR A 484 33.08 -2.19 -21.17
CA THR A 484 33.44 -2.13 -19.74
C THR A 484 32.82 -0.96 -18.98
N GLU A 485 32.10 -0.06 -19.65
CA GLU A 485 31.57 1.17 -19.04
C GLU A 485 30.70 0.92 -17.79
N TYR A 486 29.86 -0.13 -17.82
CA TYR A 486 28.89 -0.41 -16.77
C TYR A 486 29.58 -1.00 -15.55
N ASN A 487 30.55 -1.89 -15.78
CA ASN A 487 31.43 -2.42 -14.73
C ASN A 487 32.25 -1.29 -14.10
N GLN A 488 32.79 -0.36 -14.89
CA GLN A 488 33.52 0.79 -14.36
C GLN A 488 32.64 1.69 -13.49
N LEU A 489 31.40 1.95 -13.91
CA LEU A 489 30.43 2.70 -13.11
C LEU A 489 30.10 1.97 -11.80
N GLN A 490 29.87 0.66 -11.87
CA GLN A 490 29.62 -0.20 -10.71
C GLN A 490 30.80 -0.19 -9.73
N ASP A 491 32.03 -0.35 -10.22
CA ASP A 491 33.25 -0.35 -9.42
C ASP A 491 33.48 1.02 -8.75
N GLN A 492 33.18 2.12 -9.46
CA GLN A 492 33.26 3.47 -8.88
C GLN A 492 32.28 3.66 -7.73
N ILE A 493 31.02 3.22 -7.90
CA ILE A 493 29.98 3.33 -6.87
C ILE A 493 30.35 2.47 -5.65
N ASN A 494 30.71 1.21 -5.88
CA ASN A 494 31.13 0.29 -4.82
C ASN A 494 32.34 0.83 -4.06
N SER A 495 33.37 1.30 -4.79
CA SER A 495 34.60 1.81 -4.18
C SER A 495 34.34 3.00 -3.25
N VAL A 496 33.43 3.92 -3.61
CA VAL A 496 33.12 5.08 -2.76
C VAL A 496 32.41 4.66 -1.47
N LEU A 497 31.40 3.79 -1.58
CA LEU A 497 30.64 3.31 -0.41
C LEU A 497 31.53 2.47 0.52
N ASP A 498 32.30 1.55 -0.04
CA ASP A 498 33.18 0.65 0.71
C ASP A 498 34.33 1.44 1.37
N LYS A 499 34.95 2.40 0.66
CA LYS A 499 35.98 3.28 1.25
C LYS A 499 35.42 4.16 2.38
N ALA A 500 34.19 4.66 2.24
CA ALA A 500 33.55 5.44 3.30
C ALA A 500 33.33 4.58 4.56
N LEU A 501 32.84 3.35 4.37
CA LEU A 501 32.64 2.39 5.46
C LEU A 501 33.97 1.97 6.11
N GLU A 502 35.02 1.69 5.33
CA GLU A 502 36.35 1.36 5.87
C GLU A 502 36.95 2.50 6.69
N LYS A 503 36.82 3.75 6.22
CA LYS A 503 37.27 4.93 6.98
C LYS A 503 36.53 5.07 8.30
N LEU A 504 35.25 4.73 8.34
CA LEU A 504 34.45 4.71 9.56
C LEU A 504 34.88 3.59 10.50
N LYS A 505 35.11 2.37 9.97
CA LYS A 505 35.62 1.22 10.74
C LYS A 505 36.99 1.53 11.37
N LYS A 506 37.87 2.29 10.70
CA LYS A 506 39.19 2.70 11.21
C LYS A 506 39.19 3.82 12.25
N LYS A 507 38.08 4.57 12.41
CA LYS A 507 37.96 5.66 13.38
C LYS A 507 37.40 5.22 14.73
N LYS A 508 36.90 3.99 14.80
CA LYS A 508 36.41 3.34 16.02
C LYS A 508 37.57 2.58 16.65
#